data_AF-A0AAW5QNK1-F1
#
_entry.id   AF-A0AAW5QNK1-F1
#
_cell.length_a   1.000
_cell.length_b   1.000
_cell.length_c   1.000
_cell.angle_alpha   90.00
_cell.angle_beta   90.00
_cell.angle_gamma   90.00
#
_symmetry.space_group_name_H-M   'P 1'
#
loop_
_entity.id
_entity.type
_entity.pdbx_description
1 polymer ?
#
loop_
_entity_poly.entity_id
_entity_poly.type
_entity_poly.pdbx_seq_one_letter_code
_entity_poly.pdbx_strand_id
1 'polypeptide(L)'
;MTALSSALSVPFRVGSALRGARVFHPRGATFEGVAELESSWWPRQIPRPTPVVARVSRAIGTPDGMPDVLGLAVRFATKTGPWDVLLASAHLPARVALLPARSWSSARYSTLMAYRTDSDPAPRWITAVPRGRQPSSTTSVQALEIPLEFSLLVGSARGPLEAAGRLTLTRHLPEKDSEQPSFDPTVHCPGSVDPWPGWLVETRRDAYRASRAGRGAFLARPQHTVS
;
A
#
# COMPACT_ATOMS: atom_id res chain seq x y z
N MET A 1 -14.03 38.90 8.04
CA MET A 1 -12.59 38.58 8.07
C MET A 1 -12.35 37.80 9.37
N THR A 2 -12.03 36.52 9.44
CA THR A 2 -11.65 35.49 8.47
C THR A 2 -11.94 34.15 9.18
N ALA A 3 -12.87 33.37 8.66
CA ALA A 3 -13.13 32.01 9.13
C ALA A 3 -12.15 31.08 8.42
N LEU A 4 -11.26 30.39 9.15
CA LEU A 4 -10.54 29.18 8.72
C LEU A 4 -9.58 28.72 9.84
N SER A 5 -10.14 28.11 10.89
CA SER A 5 -9.35 27.27 11.80
C SER A 5 -9.46 25.82 11.34
N SER A 6 -8.51 25.49 10.46
CA SER A 6 -7.97 24.18 10.11
C SER A 6 -8.38 23.02 11.02
N ALA A 7 -9.22 22.13 10.49
CA ALA A 7 -9.45 20.80 11.05
C ALA A 7 -8.18 19.95 10.86
N LEU A 8 -7.25 20.08 11.80
CA LEU A 8 -6.16 19.14 12.02
C LEU A 8 -6.57 18.17 13.12
N SER A 9 -6.20 16.91 12.90
CA SER A 9 -6.08 15.82 13.86
C SER A 9 -7.32 14.95 14.16
N VAL A 10 -7.30 13.80 13.48
CA VAL A 10 -7.39 12.44 14.07
C VAL A 10 -8.73 12.03 14.71
N PRO A 11 -9.26 10.87 14.27
CA PRO A 11 -9.43 9.83 15.26
C PRO A 11 -8.80 8.51 14.81
N PHE A 12 -7.59 8.28 15.32
CA PHE A 12 -7.04 6.95 15.59
C PHE A 12 -7.92 6.16 16.59
N ARG A 13 -9.04 6.75 17.04
CA ARG A 13 -10.05 6.12 17.91
C ARG A 13 -11.28 5.57 17.19
N VAL A 14 -11.52 5.88 15.90
CA VAL A 14 -12.63 5.23 15.16
C VAL A 14 -12.26 3.80 14.69
N GLY A 15 -10.97 3.49 14.57
CA GLY A 15 -10.50 2.15 14.19
C GLY A 15 -10.64 1.06 15.26
N SER A 16 -11.01 1.42 16.50
CA SER A 16 -11.11 0.44 17.60
C SER A 16 -12.41 -0.35 17.60
N ALA A 17 -13.54 0.28 17.26
CA ALA A 17 -14.85 -0.36 17.33
C ALA A 17 -15.11 -1.33 16.16
N LEU A 18 -14.30 -1.24 15.10
CA LEU A 18 -14.28 -2.23 14.00
C LEU A 18 -13.40 -3.46 14.30
N ARG A 19 -12.76 -3.54 15.49
CA ARG A 19 -11.88 -4.66 15.89
C ARG A 19 -12.60 -6.00 16.17
N GLY A 20 -13.90 -6.10 15.95
CA GLY A 20 -14.65 -7.37 16.05
C GLY A 20 -14.80 -8.11 14.71
N ALA A 21 -14.59 -7.44 13.58
CA ALA A 21 -14.81 -8.02 12.25
C ALA A 21 -13.60 -7.80 11.35
N ARG A 22 -12.70 -8.80 11.35
CA ARG A 22 -11.78 -9.13 10.25
C ARG A 22 -10.94 -7.95 9.72
N VAL A 23 -9.74 -7.76 10.28
CA VAL A 23 -8.67 -6.90 9.70
C VAL A 23 -8.05 -7.57 8.45
N PHE A 24 -8.89 -8.09 7.57
CA PHE A 24 -8.48 -8.74 6.34
C PHE A 24 -9.23 -8.06 5.21
N HIS A 25 -8.52 -7.79 4.11
CA HIS A 25 -9.12 -7.45 2.82
C HIS A 25 -9.32 -8.78 2.07
N PRO A 26 -10.42 -9.54 2.32
CA PRO A 26 -10.67 -10.80 1.62
C PRO A 26 -10.88 -10.58 0.11
N ARG A 27 -11.03 -9.33 -0.34
CA ARG A 27 -11.17 -8.93 -1.73
C ARG A 27 -9.90 -8.23 -2.18
N GLY A 28 -8.86 -8.99 -2.50
CA GLY A 28 -7.64 -8.46 -3.09
C GLY A 28 -6.87 -9.55 -3.79
N ALA A 29 -6.25 -9.20 -4.92
CA ALA A 29 -5.49 -10.09 -5.78
C ALA A 29 -3.99 -9.81 -5.66
N THR A 30 -3.18 -10.86 -5.76
CA THR A 30 -1.71 -10.77 -5.70
C THR A 30 -1.12 -11.02 -7.07
N PHE A 31 -0.09 -10.25 -7.42
CA PHE A 31 0.55 -10.27 -8.72
C PHE A 31 2.07 -10.27 -8.59
N GLU A 32 2.73 -10.90 -9.55
CA GLU A 32 4.14 -10.67 -9.85
C GLU A 32 4.27 -9.59 -10.93
N GLY A 33 5.39 -8.89 -10.90
CA GLY A 33 5.70 -7.87 -11.89
C GLY A 33 7.14 -7.38 -11.80
N VAL A 34 7.36 -6.24 -12.44
CA VAL A 34 8.66 -5.57 -12.49
C VAL A 34 8.46 -4.09 -12.19
N ALA A 35 9.41 -3.50 -11.45
CA ALA A 35 9.51 -2.06 -11.30
C ALA A 35 10.80 -1.53 -11.97
N GLU A 36 10.61 -0.48 -12.77
CA GLU A 36 11.66 0.31 -13.40
C GLU A 36 11.84 1.59 -12.59
N LEU A 37 12.90 1.65 -11.78
CA LEU A 37 13.14 2.76 -10.85
C LEU A 37 14.15 3.73 -11.47
N GLU A 38 13.68 4.88 -11.94
CA GLU A 38 14.47 5.84 -12.73
C GLU A 38 15.10 6.94 -11.85
N SER A 39 14.44 7.33 -10.76
CA SER A 39 14.94 8.39 -9.87
C SER A 39 16.12 7.96 -8.98
N SER A 40 17.01 8.91 -8.67
CA SER A 40 18.08 8.76 -7.68
C SER A 40 17.59 8.73 -6.23
N TRP A 41 16.33 9.09 -5.99
CA TRP A 41 15.70 9.00 -4.68
C TRP A 41 15.61 7.54 -4.19
N TRP A 42 15.37 6.60 -5.11
CA TRP A 42 15.29 5.18 -4.76
C TRP A 42 16.63 4.66 -4.24
N PRO A 43 16.64 3.88 -3.15
CA PRO A 43 17.86 3.33 -2.59
C PRO A 43 18.69 2.52 -3.60
N ARG A 44 20.03 2.70 -3.56
CA ARG A 44 20.96 2.06 -4.51
C ARG A 44 21.01 0.54 -4.42
N GLN A 45 20.62 -0.04 -3.28
CA GLN A 45 20.62 -1.49 -3.10
C GLN A 45 19.40 -2.19 -3.73
N ILE A 46 18.44 -1.44 -4.28
CA ILE A 46 17.36 -2.00 -5.09
C ILE A 46 17.91 -2.25 -6.51
N PRO A 47 17.92 -3.50 -7.01
CA PRO A 47 18.30 -3.81 -8.38
C PRO A 47 17.44 -3.04 -9.40
N ARG A 48 17.97 -2.79 -10.59
CA ARG A 48 17.23 -2.10 -11.66
C ARG A 48 17.41 -2.87 -12.98
N PRO A 49 16.32 -3.34 -13.62
CA PRO A 49 14.96 -3.43 -13.09
C PRO A 49 14.88 -4.35 -11.86
N THR A 50 13.87 -4.16 -11.00
CA THR A 50 13.63 -5.06 -9.85
C THR A 50 12.35 -5.87 -10.03
N PRO A 51 12.39 -7.20 -9.83
CA PRO A 51 11.18 -7.98 -9.61
C PRO A 51 10.42 -7.46 -8.38
N VAL A 52 9.10 -7.56 -8.43
CA VAL A 52 8.21 -7.19 -7.33
C VAL A 52 7.08 -8.20 -7.19
N VAL A 53 6.58 -8.30 -5.96
CA VAL A 53 5.27 -8.90 -5.68
C VAL A 53 4.36 -7.79 -5.18
N ALA A 54 3.17 -7.66 -5.75
CA ALA A 54 2.23 -6.63 -5.36
C ALA A 54 0.86 -7.21 -5.05
N ARG A 55 0.14 -6.60 -4.12
CA ARG A 55 -1.25 -6.90 -3.81
C ARG A 55 -2.11 -5.67 -4.05
N VAL A 56 -3.17 -5.86 -4.82
CA VAL A 56 -4.20 -4.86 -5.08
C VAL A 56 -5.46 -5.27 -4.32
N SER A 57 -6.04 -4.38 -3.51
CA SER A 57 -7.16 -4.77 -2.63
C SER A 57 -8.17 -3.67 -2.36
N ARG A 58 -9.36 -4.05 -1.91
CA ARG A 58 -10.35 -3.13 -1.32
C ARG A 58 -10.18 -3.08 0.19
N ALA A 59 -10.13 -1.86 0.76
CA ALA A 59 -9.71 -1.69 2.14
C ALA A 59 -10.86 -1.76 3.17
N ILE A 60 -11.95 -1.04 2.90
CA ILE A 60 -13.10 -0.96 3.82
C ILE A 60 -14.06 -2.12 3.57
N GLY A 61 -14.10 -2.64 2.33
CA GLY A 61 -14.94 -3.78 1.97
C GLY A 61 -16.38 -3.38 1.75
N THR A 62 -16.62 -2.17 1.24
CA THR A 62 -17.95 -1.68 0.88
C THR A 62 -18.64 -2.63 -0.12
N PRO A 63 -19.98 -2.56 -0.28
CA PRO A 63 -20.67 -3.36 -1.30
C PRO A 63 -20.11 -3.15 -2.71
N ASP A 64 -20.37 -4.10 -3.60
CA ASP A 64 -19.97 -3.98 -4.99
C ASP A 64 -20.68 -2.81 -5.68
N GLY A 65 -19.96 -2.08 -6.52
CA GLY A 65 -20.44 -0.84 -7.16
C GLY A 65 -20.32 0.42 -6.28
N MET A 66 -19.96 0.30 -5.00
CA MET A 66 -19.68 1.46 -4.15
C MET A 66 -18.20 1.86 -4.15
N PRO A 67 -17.90 3.16 -3.94
CA PRO A 67 -16.54 3.61 -3.71
C PRO A 67 -15.92 2.90 -2.50
N ASP A 68 -14.61 2.65 -2.57
CA ASP A 68 -13.84 2.06 -1.48
C ASP A 68 -12.46 2.71 -1.42
N VAL A 69 -11.80 2.62 -0.28
CA VAL A 69 -10.37 2.91 -0.21
C VAL A 69 -9.64 1.74 -0.86
N LEU A 70 -8.86 2.01 -1.90
CA LEU A 70 -8.15 0.98 -2.63
C LEU A 70 -6.71 0.89 -2.12
N GLY A 71 -6.22 -0.33 -1.93
CA GLY A 71 -4.87 -0.63 -1.47
C GLY A 71 -3.98 -1.09 -2.60
N LEU A 72 -2.73 -0.65 -2.58
CA LEU A 72 -1.63 -1.17 -3.38
C LEU A 72 -0.45 -1.43 -2.44
N ALA A 73 -0.17 -2.70 -2.16
CA ALA A 73 1.02 -3.12 -1.42
C ALA A 73 2.06 -3.62 -2.43
N VAL A 74 3.30 -3.16 -2.32
CA VAL A 74 4.39 -3.57 -3.23
C VAL A 74 5.59 -4.00 -2.40
N ARG A 75 6.11 -5.20 -2.68
CA ARG A 75 7.34 -5.73 -2.13
C ARG A 75 8.43 -5.63 -3.18
N PHE A 76 9.40 -4.76 -2.94
CA PHE A 76 10.61 -4.67 -3.75
C PHE A 76 11.63 -5.70 -3.24
N ALA A 77 12.21 -6.47 -4.16
CA ALA A 77 13.41 -7.23 -3.85
C ALA A 77 14.60 -6.26 -3.71
N THR A 78 15.35 -6.36 -2.62
CA THR A 78 16.58 -5.57 -2.45
C THR A 78 17.73 -6.48 -2.03
N LYS A 79 18.98 -6.05 -2.25
CA LYS A 79 20.17 -6.84 -1.90
C LYS A 79 20.29 -7.12 -0.39
N THR A 80 19.61 -6.33 0.45
CA THR A 80 19.70 -6.41 1.92
C THR A 80 18.41 -6.92 2.57
N GLY A 81 17.50 -7.50 1.79
CA GLY A 81 16.17 -7.95 2.23
C GLY A 81 15.02 -7.20 1.57
N PRO A 82 13.78 -7.68 1.69
CA PRO A 82 12.63 -7.07 1.02
C PRO A 82 12.30 -5.69 1.59
N TRP A 83 11.71 -4.83 0.75
CA TRP A 83 11.09 -3.59 1.19
C TRP A 83 9.61 -3.58 0.84
N ASP A 84 8.76 -3.55 1.86
CA ASP A 84 7.32 -3.43 1.70
C ASP A 84 6.88 -1.97 1.76
N VAL A 85 6.30 -1.50 0.66
CA VAL A 85 5.68 -0.18 0.56
C VAL A 85 4.18 -0.35 0.45
N LEU A 86 3.45 0.28 1.37
CA LEU A 86 1.99 0.23 1.38
C LEU A 86 1.41 1.58 0.99
N LEU A 87 0.61 1.56 -0.08
CA LEU A 87 -0.11 2.71 -0.57
C LEU A 87 -1.62 2.47 -0.44
N ALA A 88 -2.35 3.56 -0.22
CA ALA A 88 -3.80 3.58 -0.23
C ALA A 88 -4.31 4.73 -1.08
N SER A 89 -5.52 4.60 -1.62
CA SER A 89 -6.15 5.66 -2.40
C SER A 89 -6.34 6.90 -1.53
N ALA A 90 -5.83 8.03 -2.00
CA ALA A 90 -5.67 9.24 -1.23
C ALA A 90 -5.87 10.50 -2.10
N HIS A 91 -6.23 11.58 -1.45
CA HIS A 91 -6.23 12.91 -2.04
C HIS A 91 -4.78 13.39 -2.17
N LEU A 92 -4.21 13.26 -3.37
CA LEU A 92 -2.79 13.54 -3.61
C LEU A 92 -2.31 14.90 -3.08
N PRO A 93 -2.99 16.04 -3.24
CA PRO A 93 -2.52 17.31 -2.66
C PRO A 93 -2.28 17.27 -1.15
N ALA A 94 -3.00 16.41 -0.42
CA ALA A 94 -2.85 16.21 1.02
C ALA A 94 -2.14 14.90 1.40
N ARG A 95 -1.66 14.10 0.43
CA ARG A 95 -0.91 12.82 0.45
C ARG A 95 -1.39 11.73 1.43
N VAL A 96 -1.64 12.07 2.69
CA VAL A 96 -2.08 11.20 3.78
C VAL A 96 -3.60 11.17 3.98
N ALA A 97 -4.35 12.06 3.31
CA ALA A 97 -5.81 12.07 3.40
C ALA A 97 -6.40 10.97 2.53
N LEU A 98 -6.89 9.89 3.16
CA LEU A 98 -7.56 8.79 2.45
C LEU A 98 -8.78 9.30 1.67
N LEU A 99 -8.91 8.83 0.44
CA LEU A 99 -10.01 9.19 -0.45
C LEU A 99 -10.51 7.92 -1.14
N PRO A 100 -11.77 7.52 -0.92
CA PRO A 100 -12.37 6.41 -1.65
C PRO A 100 -12.34 6.68 -3.16
N ALA A 101 -11.95 5.68 -3.93
CA ALA A 101 -11.98 5.72 -5.39
C ALA A 101 -13.25 5.02 -5.90
N ARG A 102 -13.78 5.52 -7.02
CA ARG A 102 -14.94 4.91 -7.69
C ARG A 102 -14.54 3.80 -8.66
N SER A 103 -13.26 3.75 -9.05
CA SER A 103 -12.71 2.75 -9.96
C SER A 103 -11.20 2.64 -9.85
N TRP A 104 -10.64 1.54 -10.35
CA TRP A 104 -9.19 1.31 -10.36
C TRP A 104 -8.43 2.36 -11.16
N SER A 105 -8.94 2.77 -12.33
CA SER A 105 -8.27 3.77 -13.19
C SER A 105 -8.28 5.20 -12.61
N SER A 106 -9.30 5.54 -11.83
CA SER A 106 -9.42 6.86 -11.17
C SER A 106 -8.66 6.96 -9.85
N ALA A 107 -8.29 5.82 -9.26
CA ALA A 107 -7.58 5.78 -7.99
C ALA A 107 -6.22 6.46 -8.08
N ARG A 108 -5.89 7.22 -7.04
CA ARG A 108 -4.56 7.83 -6.88
C ARG A 108 -4.04 7.40 -5.54
N TYR A 109 -2.90 6.73 -5.52
CA TYR A 109 -2.38 6.08 -4.34
C TYR A 109 -1.25 6.90 -3.72
N SER A 110 -1.18 6.91 -2.41
CA SER A 110 -0.07 7.49 -1.67
C SER A 110 0.24 6.63 -0.45
N THR A 111 1.50 6.64 -0.05
CA THR A 111 1.90 6.17 1.27
C THR A 111 1.28 7.07 2.34
N LEU A 112 0.94 6.51 3.50
CA LEU A 112 0.44 7.29 4.65
C LEU A 112 1.57 7.86 5.51
N MET A 113 2.79 7.42 5.25
CA MET A 113 4.02 7.90 5.85
C MET A 113 4.97 8.35 4.77
N ALA A 114 5.88 9.26 5.13
CA ALA A 114 7.00 9.57 4.29
C ALA A 114 8.12 8.54 4.50
N TYR A 115 9.09 8.59 3.60
CA TYR A 115 10.34 7.87 3.70
C TYR A 115 11.47 8.86 3.46
N ARG A 116 12.55 8.66 4.20
CA ARG A 116 13.86 9.25 3.94
C ARG A 116 14.76 8.14 3.43
N THR A 117 15.74 8.49 2.63
CA THR A 117 16.72 7.56 2.10
C THR A 117 18.12 8.11 2.32
N ASP A 118 19.13 7.26 2.21
CA ASP A 118 20.53 7.71 2.29
C ASP A 118 20.87 8.75 1.20
N SER A 119 20.12 8.80 0.09
CA SER A 119 20.28 9.78 -0.97
C SER A 119 19.46 11.07 -0.78
N ASP A 120 18.40 11.05 0.02
CA ASP A 120 17.60 12.23 0.35
C ASP A 120 17.08 12.15 1.82
N PRO A 121 17.65 12.94 2.75
CA PRO A 121 17.21 12.95 4.14
C PRO A 121 15.88 13.69 4.34
N ALA A 122 15.35 14.37 3.33
CA ALA A 122 14.05 15.02 3.41
C ALA A 122 12.92 13.98 3.33
N PRO A 123 11.85 14.09 4.15
CA PRO A 123 10.71 13.20 4.05
C PRO A 123 10.01 13.31 2.68
N ARG A 124 9.93 12.19 1.95
CA ARG A 124 9.19 12.07 0.68
C ARG A 124 8.10 11.02 0.76
N TRP A 125 6.97 11.30 0.11
CA TRP A 125 5.88 10.36 -0.07
C TRP A 125 6.03 9.68 -1.41
N ILE A 126 5.76 8.37 -1.43
CA ILE A 126 5.68 7.61 -2.67
C ILE A 126 4.21 7.60 -3.09
N THR A 127 3.97 7.88 -4.36
CA THR A 127 2.64 7.85 -4.95
C THR A 127 2.63 6.93 -6.16
N ALA A 128 1.49 6.30 -6.40
CA ALA A 128 1.26 5.49 -7.60
C ALA A 128 0.02 5.99 -8.32
N VAL A 129 0.13 6.13 -9.64
CA VAL A 129 -0.94 6.59 -10.52
C VAL A 129 -1.16 5.55 -11.62
N PRO A 130 -2.35 4.94 -11.72
CA PRO A 130 -2.76 4.08 -12.82
C PRO A 130 -2.38 4.63 -14.19
N ARG A 131 -1.83 3.75 -15.03
CA ARG A 131 -1.52 3.96 -16.44
C ARG A 131 -2.18 2.88 -17.27
N GLY A 132 -2.28 3.14 -18.57
CA GLY A 132 -2.85 2.19 -19.52
C GLY A 132 -4.32 1.91 -19.24
N ARG A 133 -4.76 0.71 -19.64
CA ARG A 133 -6.14 0.25 -19.47
C ARG A 133 -6.28 -0.34 -18.07
N GLN A 134 -7.15 0.26 -17.25
CA GLN A 134 -7.62 -0.31 -16.00
C GLN A 134 -9.13 -0.08 -15.90
N PRO A 135 -9.88 -0.89 -15.12
CA PRO A 135 -11.33 -0.75 -15.01
C PRO A 135 -11.70 0.66 -14.53
N SER A 136 -12.62 1.29 -15.26
CA SER A 136 -12.98 2.71 -15.08
C SER A 136 -14.31 2.95 -14.37
N SER A 137 -15.13 1.91 -14.22
CA SER A 137 -16.48 1.98 -13.64
C SER A 137 -16.71 1.08 -12.43
N THR A 138 -15.67 0.37 -11.97
CA THR A 138 -15.80 -0.59 -10.86
C THR A 138 -14.55 -0.66 -9.99
N THR A 139 -14.76 -0.99 -8.72
CA THR A 139 -13.73 -1.33 -7.72
C THR A 139 -13.64 -2.85 -7.47
N SER A 140 -14.37 -3.67 -8.24
CA SER A 140 -14.27 -5.14 -8.17
C SER A 140 -12.88 -5.60 -8.58
N VAL A 141 -12.28 -6.48 -7.76
CA VAL A 141 -10.95 -7.07 -8.02
C VAL A 141 -11.02 -8.06 -9.19
N GLN A 142 -12.16 -8.72 -9.37
CA GLN A 142 -12.39 -9.69 -10.45
C GLN A 142 -12.39 -9.03 -11.84
N ALA A 143 -12.59 -7.71 -11.90
CA ALA A 143 -12.54 -6.94 -13.15
C ALA A 143 -11.11 -6.55 -13.55
N LEU A 144 -10.10 -6.82 -12.73
CA LEU A 144 -8.70 -6.47 -13.05
C LEU A 144 -8.18 -7.34 -14.19
N GLU A 145 -7.65 -6.68 -15.21
CA GLU A 145 -7.02 -7.31 -16.37
C GLU A 145 -5.54 -6.93 -16.39
N ILE A 146 -4.67 -7.93 -16.55
CA ILE A 146 -3.23 -7.71 -16.71
C ILE A 146 -2.89 -7.26 -18.16
N PRO A 147 -1.84 -6.44 -18.36
CA PRO A 147 -0.96 -5.89 -17.33
C PRO A 147 -1.60 -4.73 -16.55
N LEU A 148 -1.33 -4.66 -15.25
CA LEU A 148 -1.66 -3.48 -14.44
C LEU A 148 -0.43 -2.58 -14.34
N GLU A 149 -0.56 -1.35 -14.84
CA GLU A 149 0.55 -0.41 -14.93
C GLU A 149 0.34 0.81 -14.04
N PHE A 150 1.41 1.28 -13.39
CA PHE A 150 1.40 2.47 -12.56
C PHE A 150 2.65 3.33 -12.80
N SER A 151 2.47 4.64 -12.90
CA SER A 151 3.57 5.59 -12.69
C SER A 151 3.84 5.72 -11.20
N LEU A 152 5.10 5.60 -10.82
CA LEU A 152 5.59 5.90 -9.49
C LEU A 152 6.12 7.32 -9.48
N LEU A 153 5.70 8.12 -8.49
CA LEU A 153 6.17 9.48 -8.29
C LEU A 153 6.56 9.69 -6.83
N VAL A 154 7.49 10.61 -6.59
CA VAL A 154 7.94 10.98 -5.24
C VAL A 154 7.83 12.49 -5.05
N GLY A 155 7.57 12.93 -3.83
CA GLY A 155 7.51 14.36 -3.53
C GLY A 155 7.35 14.66 -2.05
N SER A 156 7.47 15.93 -1.68
CA SER A 156 7.19 16.38 -0.31
C SER A 156 5.69 16.38 -0.02
N ALA A 157 5.32 16.67 1.23
CA ALA A 157 3.93 16.67 1.69
C ALA A 157 2.99 17.53 0.84
N ARG A 158 3.47 18.66 0.32
CA ARG A 158 2.70 19.61 -0.51
C ARG A 158 3.42 20.09 -1.77
N GLY A 159 4.63 19.60 -2.01
CA GLY A 159 5.43 19.97 -3.18
C GLY A 159 5.04 19.22 -4.45
N PRO A 160 5.68 19.55 -5.59
CA PRO A 160 5.48 18.84 -6.84
C PRO A 160 5.81 17.35 -6.70
N LEU A 161 5.13 16.53 -7.51
CA LEU A 161 5.47 15.12 -7.67
C LEU A 161 6.43 14.98 -8.84
N GLU A 162 7.55 14.33 -8.59
CA GLU A 162 8.59 14.05 -9.57
C GLU A 162 8.50 12.60 -10.04
N ALA A 163 8.78 12.37 -11.32
CA ALA A 163 8.84 11.03 -11.89
C ALA A 163 9.89 10.19 -11.15
N ALA A 164 9.46 9.05 -10.62
CA ALA A 164 10.31 8.15 -9.87
C ALA A 164 10.50 6.81 -10.56
N GLY A 165 9.54 6.36 -11.35
CA GLY A 165 9.64 5.11 -12.09
C GLY A 165 8.30 4.59 -12.59
N ARG A 166 8.28 3.32 -12.96
CA ARG A 166 7.09 2.57 -13.38
C ARG A 166 7.00 1.24 -12.66
N LEU A 167 5.77 0.78 -12.48
CA LEU A 167 5.43 -0.53 -11.95
C LEU A 167 4.50 -1.23 -12.94
N THR A 168 4.85 -2.43 -13.37
CA THR A 168 4.06 -3.24 -14.30
C THR A 168 3.85 -4.62 -13.72
N LEU A 169 2.59 -5.00 -13.49
CA LEU A 169 2.18 -6.28 -12.94
C LEU A 169 1.61 -7.15 -14.06
N THR A 170 2.18 -8.33 -14.27
CA THR A 170 1.94 -9.13 -15.49
C THR A 170 1.47 -10.54 -15.22
N ARG A 171 1.54 -11.03 -13.98
CA ARG A 171 1.13 -12.40 -13.65
C ARG A 171 0.33 -12.43 -12.36
N HIS A 172 -0.84 -13.05 -12.41
CA HIS A 172 -1.63 -13.34 -11.21
C HIS A 172 -1.00 -14.49 -10.42
N LEU A 173 -0.90 -14.35 -9.10
CA LEU A 173 -0.46 -15.42 -8.20
C LEU A 173 -1.69 -16.14 -7.62
N PRO A 174 -1.76 -17.48 -7.71
CA PRO A 174 -2.87 -18.24 -7.15
C PRO A 174 -2.95 -18.09 -5.63
N GLU A 175 -4.16 -17.97 -5.11
CA GLU A 175 -4.43 -17.66 -3.71
C GLU A 175 -4.67 -18.93 -2.88
N LYS A 176 -3.67 -19.32 -2.07
CA LYS A 176 -3.96 -19.96 -0.78
C LYS A 176 -3.71 -18.93 0.31
N ASP A 177 -4.68 -18.71 1.20
CA ASP A 177 -4.57 -17.72 2.28
C ASP A 177 -3.33 -17.92 3.17
N SER A 178 -2.86 -19.17 3.32
CA SER A 178 -1.64 -19.52 4.05
C SER A 178 -0.33 -19.16 3.33
N GLU A 179 -0.39 -18.91 2.02
CA GLU A 179 0.77 -18.63 1.15
C GLU A 179 0.83 -17.15 0.71
N GLN A 180 -0.18 -16.35 1.06
CA GLN A 180 -0.16 -14.92 0.74
C GLN A 180 1.03 -14.24 1.44
N PRO A 181 1.89 -13.51 0.71
CA PRO A 181 2.97 -12.77 1.33
C PRO A 181 2.39 -11.76 2.31
N SER A 182 2.72 -11.93 3.58
CA SER A 182 2.37 -10.95 4.61
C SER A 182 3.17 -9.68 4.36
N PHE A 183 2.56 -8.69 3.72
CA PHE A 183 3.14 -7.36 3.59
C PHE A 183 3.21 -6.70 4.98
N ASP A 184 4.40 -6.33 5.41
CA ASP A 184 4.68 -5.70 6.69
C ASP A 184 5.79 -4.64 6.52
N PRO A 185 5.42 -3.36 6.36
CA PRO A 185 6.37 -2.27 6.14
C PRO A 185 7.22 -1.97 7.38
N THR A 186 6.93 -2.60 8.52
CA THR A 186 7.66 -2.39 9.77
C THR A 186 8.76 -3.43 10.00
N VAL A 187 8.65 -4.58 9.33
CA VAL A 187 9.64 -5.67 9.33
C VAL A 187 10.46 -5.63 8.04
N HIS A 188 9.80 -5.44 6.91
CA HIS A 188 10.45 -5.39 5.60
C HIS A 188 10.74 -3.95 5.22
N CYS A 189 11.78 -3.38 5.84
CA CYS A 189 12.31 -2.06 5.52
C CYS A 189 13.85 -2.14 5.59
N PRO A 190 14.56 -1.95 4.46
CA PRO A 190 16.02 -2.01 4.45
C PRO A 190 16.62 -0.84 5.23
N GLY A 191 17.82 -1.02 5.79
CA GLY A 191 18.46 -0.03 6.66
C GLY A 191 18.77 1.33 6.01
N SER A 192 18.80 1.41 4.69
CA SER A 192 18.99 2.66 3.94
C SER A 192 17.67 3.42 3.66
N VAL A 193 16.57 2.98 4.26
CA VAL A 193 15.26 3.63 4.21
C VAL A 193 14.78 3.86 5.64
N ASP A 194 14.48 5.12 5.96
CA ASP A 194 13.93 5.54 7.25
C ASP A 194 12.47 6.00 7.08
N PRO A 195 11.47 5.23 7.54
CA PRO A 195 10.08 5.66 7.52
C PRO A 195 9.82 6.79 8.52
N TRP A 196 9.13 7.84 8.08
CA TRP A 196 8.95 9.09 8.84
C TRP A 196 7.46 9.49 8.95
N PRO A 197 7.01 10.03 10.10
CA PRO A 197 7.77 10.25 11.34
C PRO A 197 7.93 8.99 12.19
N GLY A 198 9.04 8.89 12.94
CA GLY A 198 9.40 7.69 13.71
C GLY A 198 8.35 7.21 14.71
N TRP A 199 7.67 8.14 15.42
CA TRP A 199 6.61 7.78 16.38
C TRP A 199 5.46 6.97 15.75
N LEU A 200 5.18 7.23 14.47
CA LEU A 200 4.14 6.52 13.74
C LEU A 200 4.60 5.12 13.32
N VAL A 201 5.91 4.91 13.14
CA VAL A 201 6.49 3.59 12.89
C VAL A 201 6.25 2.68 14.08
N GLU A 202 6.48 3.17 15.30
CA GLU A 202 6.29 2.40 16.53
C GLU A 202 4.82 1.98 16.71
N THR A 203 3.89 2.93 16.53
CA THR A 203 2.46 2.64 16.57
C THR A 203 2.07 1.56 15.53
N ARG A 204 2.66 1.62 14.34
CA ARG A 204 2.42 0.63 13.29
C ARG A 204 3.03 -0.73 13.63
N ARG A 205 4.23 -0.79 14.22
CA ARG A 205 4.89 -2.05 14.61
C ARG A 205 3.98 -2.89 15.48
N ASP A 206 3.33 -2.28 16.46
CA ASP A 206 2.39 -2.98 17.35
C ASP A 206 1.15 -3.47 16.60
N ALA A 207 0.56 -2.64 15.74
CA ALA A 207 -0.59 -3.02 14.93
C ALA A 207 -0.27 -4.19 13.98
N TYR A 208 0.88 -4.16 13.31
CA TYR A 208 1.31 -5.24 12.41
C TYR A 208 1.72 -6.51 13.17
N ARG A 209 2.33 -6.38 14.36
CA ARG A 209 2.62 -7.54 15.23
C ARG A 209 1.33 -8.23 15.66
N ALA A 210 0.33 -7.48 16.14
CA ALA A 210 -0.97 -8.03 16.51
C ALA A 210 -1.69 -8.67 15.31
N SER A 211 -1.63 -8.03 14.14
CA SER A 211 -2.17 -8.57 12.89
C SER A 211 -1.53 -9.90 12.49
N ARG A 212 -0.20 -10.03 12.65
CA ARG A 212 0.54 -11.28 12.40
C ARG A 212 0.18 -12.38 13.39
N ALA A 213 0.11 -12.07 14.69
CA ALA A 213 -0.28 -13.03 15.72
C ALA A 213 -1.70 -13.57 15.48
N GLY A 214 -2.63 -12.70 15.09
CA GLY A 214 -3.99 -13.10 14.71
C GLY A 214 -4.03 -14.04 13.49
N ARG A 215 -3.13 -13.87 12.51
CA ARG A 215 -2.99 -14.81 11.37
C ARG A 215 -2.43 -16.16 11.81
N GLY A 216 -1.35 -16.17 12.59
CA GLY A 216 -0.72 -17.40 13.06
C GLY A 216 -1.67 -18.25 13.92
N ALA A 217 -2.46 -17.61 14.79
CA ALA A 217 -3.47 -18.31 15.61
C ALA A 217 -4.64 -18.85 14.78
N PHE A 218 -5.01 -18.19 13.67
CA PHE A 218 -6.05 -18.66 12.75
C PHE A 218 -5.59 -19.88 11.95
N LEU A 219 -4.34 -19.86 11.44
CA LEU A 219 -3.75 -20.99 10.71
C LEU A 219 -3.47 -22.21 11.61
N ALA A 220 -3.36 -22.00 12.93
CA ALA A 220 -3.10 -23.06 13.91
C ALA A 220 -4.37 -23.73 14.47
N ARG A 221 -5.59 -23.26 14.15
CA ARG A 221 -6.83 -23.95 14.55
C ARG A 221 -7.12 -25.09 13.56
N PRO A 222 -7.15 -26.36 13.99
CA PRO A 222 -7.64 -27.43 13.13
C PRO A 222 -9.11 -27.13 12.80
N GLN A 223 -9.45 -27.24 11.51
CA GLN A 223 -10.84 -27.18 11.07
C GLN A 223 -11.55 -28.37 11.72
N HIS A 224 -12.44 -28.10 12.67
CA HIS A 224 -13.35 -29.13 13.17
C HIS A 224 -14.22 -29.60 12.01
N THR A 225 -13.92 -30.79 11.51
CA THR A 225 -14.82 -31.57 10.67
C THR A 225 -16.09 -31.80 11.47
N VAL A 226 -17.19 -31.20 11.05
CA VAL A 226 -18.52 -31.59 11.51
C VAL A 226 -18.94 -32.76 10.63
N SER A 227 -19.07 -33.93 11.24
CA SER A 227 -19.93 -35.03 10.79
C SER A 227 -20.66 -35.55 12.01
#